data_AF-A0A317Z4T9-F1
#
_entry.id   AF-A0A317Z4T9-F1
#
_cell.length_a   1.000
_cell.length_b   1.000
_cell.length_c   1.000
_cell.angle_alpha   90.00
_cell.angle_beta   90.00
_cell.angle_gamma   90.00
#
_symmetry.space_group_name_H-M   'P 1'
#
loop_
_entity.id
_entity.type
_entity.pdbx_description
1 polymer ?
#
loop_
_entity_poly.entity_id
_entity_poly.type
_entity_poly.pdbx_seq_one_letter_code
_entity_poly.pdbx_strand_id
1 'polypeptide(L)'
;VMSEMEGFEKAFANAIDYAKSHPDTLVIATADHSTGGLSMGQGSAYEWNPEPIQQMKHSGKWMTEQIADGKGVEETIQAGYGFDLSEKELNAIQQEADALKKLDEESDDYEAQQQKLEDAIQAPINKKSNTGWTTNGHTGEDVNTYAFGPGA
;
A
#
# COMPACT_ATOMS: atom_id res chain seq x y z
N VAL A 1 1.75 1.32 2.61
CA VAL A 1 1.37 0.60 3.85
C VAL A 1 2.49 0.65 4.88
N MET A 2 3.72 0.20 4.59
CA MET A 2 4.80 0.20 5.60
C MET A 2 5.19 1.60 6.10
N SER A 3 5.20 2.61 5.22
CA SER A 3 5.41 4.02 5.60
C SER A 3 4.34 4.55 6.56
N GLU A 4 3.08 4.18 6.35
CA GLU A 4 1.96 4.58 7.22
C GLU A 4 2.08 3.94 8.60
N MET A 5 2.49 2.66 8.66
CA MET A 5 2.75 1.97 9.93
C MET A 5 3.89 2.61 10.72
N GLU A 6 4.94 3.08 10.05
CA GLU A 6 6.03 3.84 10.69
C GLU A 6 5.52 5.20 11.25
N GLY A 7 4.63 5.87 10.51
CA GLY A 7 3.97 7.09 10.99
C GLY A 7 3.14 6.84 12.25
N PHE A 8 2.34 5.77 12.24
CA PHE A 8 1.55 5.34 13.40
C PHE A 8 2.44 4.96 14.58
N GLU A 9 3.51 4.18 14.36
CA GLU A 9 4.46 3.78 15.39
C GLU A 9 5.04 4.99 16.13
N LYS A 10 5.49 6.02 15.39
CA LYS A 10 6.02 7.26 15.98
C LYS A 10 4.98 7.99 16.82
N ALA A 11 3.74 8.09 16.34
CA ALA A 11 2.66 8.70 17.09
C ALA A 11 2.33 7.93 18.37
N PHE A 12 2.27 6.60 18.27
CA PHE A 12 2.02 5.72 19.41
C PHE A 12 3.17 5.79 20.44
N ALA A 13 4.42 5.81 20.00
CA ALA A 13 5.58 6.00 20.87
C ALA A 13 5.50 7.30 21.68
N ASN A 14 5.11 8.41 21.03
CA ASN A 14 4.89 9.69 21.73
C ASN A 14 3.77 9.61 22.79
N ALA A 15 2.66 8.93 22.48
CA ALA A 15 1.58 8.72 23.43
C ALA A 15 2.02 7.89 24.65
N ILE A 16 2.80 6.83 24.40
CA ILE A 16 3.39 6.00 25.45
C ILE A 16 4.37 6.80 26.33
N ASP A 17 5.25 7.60 25.73
CA ASP A 17 6.22 8.42 26.48
C ASP A 17 5.53 9.50 27.32
N TYR A 18 4.44 10.08 26.82
CA TYR A 18 3.59 10.95 27.62
C TYR A 18 3.01 10.20 28.82
N ALA A 19 2.37 9.04 28.62
CA ALA A 19 1.75 8.26 29.69
C ALA A 19 2.75 7.82 30.77
N LYS A 20 4.01 7.52 30.42
CA LYS A 20 5.07 7.19 31.40
C LYS A 20 5.33 8.30 32.42
N SER A 21 5.12 9.57 32.03
CA SER A 21 5.33 10.74 32.90
C SER A 21 4.03 11.30 33.49
N HIS A 22 2.87 10.76 33.10
CA HIS A 22 1.54 11.20 33.53
C HIS A 22 0.77 9.99 34.08
N PRO A 23 0.88 9.69 35.38
CA PRO A 23 0.42 8.43 35.96
C PRO A 23 -1.11 8.23 35.95
N ASP A 24 -1.89 9.27 35.64
CA ASP A 24 -3.34 9.21 35.43
C ASP A 24 -3.67 9.27 33.92
N THR A 25 -3.10 8.35 33.15
CA THR A 25 -3.27 8.29 31.69
C THR A 25 -3.30 6.84 31.22
N LEU A 26 -4.35 6.48 30.49
CA LEU A 26 -4.52 5.21 29.80
C LEU A 26 -4.42 5.44 28.29
N VAL A 27 -3.54 4.68 27.63
CA VAL A 27 -3.39 4.67 26.17
C VAL A 27 -3.91 3.34 25.66
N ILE A 28 -4.81 3.38 24.67
CA ILE A 28 -5.32 2.21 23.96
C ILE A 28 -5.01 2.38 22.48
N ALA A 29 -4.43 1.35 21.86
CA ALA A 29 -4.23 1.25 20.43
C ALA A 29 -4.97 0.03 19.88
N THR A 30 -5.74 0.23 18.82
CA THR A 30 -6.49 -0.82 18.12
C THR A 30 -6.64 -0.43 16.66
N ALA A 31 -7.03 -1.38 15.82
CA ALA A 31 -7.62 -1.08 14.52
C ALA A 31 -9.16 -1.08 14.64
N ASP A 32 -9.83 -0.44 13.68
CA ASP A 32 -11.27 -0.49 13.48
C ASP A 32 -11.68 -1.74 12.67
N HIS A 33 -10.89 -2.10 11.67
CA HIS A 33 -10.99 -3.33 10.89
C HIS A 33 -9.64 -3.66 10.22
N SER A 34 -9.56 -4.81 9.55
CA SER A 34 -8.48 -5.11 8.62
C SER A 34 -8.87 -4.76 7.18
N THR A 35 -7.87 -4.62 6.30
CA THR A 35 -8.03 -4.17 4.92
C THR A 35 -7.16 -4.97 3.97
N GLY A 36 -7.72 -5.35 2.84
CA GLY A 36 -7.01 -5.95 1.72
C GLY A 36 -6.73 -7.45 1.85
N GLY A 37 -6.86 -8.02 3.05
CA GLY A 37 -6.47 -9.41 3.34
C GLY A 37 -5.00 -9.66 3.04
N LEU A 38 -4.14 -8.80 3.58
CA LEU A 38 -2.69 -8.85 3.43
C LEU A 38 -2.12 -10.19 3.91
N SER A 39 -1.24 -10.80 3.12
CA SER A 39 -0.43 -11.95 3.54
C SER A 39 1.06 -11.78 3.26
N MET A 40 1.89 -12.25 4.20
CA MET A 40 3.34 -12.40 4.01
C MET A 40 3.61 -13.77 3.38
N GLY A 41 3.81 -13.78 2.07
CA GLY A 41 3.82 -14.99 1.26
C GLY A 41 2.57 -15.05 0.37
N GLN A 42 2.76 -15.50 -0.88
CA GLN A 42 1.69 -15.67 -1.86
C GLN A 42 1.98 -16.89 -2.75
N GLY A 43 0.91 -17.59 -3.15
CA GLY A 43 1.02 -18.75 -4.04
C GLY A 43 1.65 -19.94 -3.33
N SER A 44 2.59 -20.62 -3.99
CA SER A 44 3.28 -21.79 -3.44
C SER A 44 4.63 -21.47 -2.78
N ALA A 45 5.07 -20.20 -2.83
CA ALA A 45 6.34 -19.79 -2.25
C ALA A 45 6.22 -19.66 -0.73
N TYR A 46 7.10 -20.33 0.02
CA TYR A 46 7.18 -20.27 1.49
C TYR A 46 8.20 -19.20 1.93
N GLU A 47 8.10 -18.02 1.35
CA GLU A 47 9.01 -16.90 1.60
C GLU A 47 8.29 -15.57 1.42
N TRP A 48 8.72 -14.58 2.20
CA TRP A 48 8.34 -13.18 2.02
C TRP A 48 9.60 -12.33 1.96
N ASN A 49 9.73 -11.55 0.89
CA ASN A 49 10.90 -10.70 0.66
C ASN A 49 10.51 -9.23 0.84
N PRO A 50 10.86 -8.57 1.96
CA PRO A 50 10.50 -7.18 2.19
C PRO A 50 11.38 -6.19 1.43
N GLU A 51 12.55 -6.61 0.94
CA GLU A 51 13.54 -5.72 0.32
C GLU A 51 12.98 -4.92 -0.88
N PRO A 52 12.25 -5.53 -1.83
CA PRO A 52 11.58 -4.78 -2.89
C PRO A 52 10.66 -3.65 -2.38
N ILE A 53 9.97 -3.87 -1.25
CA ILE A 53 9.03 -2.88 -0.68
C ILE A 53 9.81 -1.70 -0.13
N GLN A 54 10.93 -1.98 0.55
CA GLN A 54 11.83 -0.96 1.12
C GLN A 54 12.53 -0.11 0.06
N GLN A 55 12.69 -0.65 -1.15
CA GLN A 55 13.30 0.06 -2.27
C GLN A 55 12.33 1.04 -2.97
N MET A 56 11.02 0.96 -2.72
CA MET A 56 10.04 1.86 -3.32
C MET A 56 10.29 3.31 -2.88
N LYS A 57 10.24 4.24 -3.84
CA LYS A 57 10.45 5.68 -3.62
C LYS A 57 9.13 6.45 -3.53
N HIS A 58 8.11 5.96 -4.24
CA HIS A 58 6.74 6.50 -4.22
C HIS A 58 5.71 5.38 -4.14
N SER A 59 4.48 5.71 -3.72
CA SER A 59 3.37 4.77 -3.63
C SER A 59 2.81 4.40 -5.01
N GLY A 60 2.09 3.27 -5.08
CA GLY A 60 1.28 2.87 -6.23
C GLY A 60 0.36 4.01 -6.68
N LYS A 61 -0.48 4.48 -5.75
CA LYS A 61 -1.34 5.65 -5.94
C LYS A 61 -0.64 6.88 -6.52
N TRP A 62 0.52 7.28 -5.99
CA TRP A 62 1.25 8.43 -6.54
C TRP A 62 1.61 8.21 -8.01
N MET A 63 2.11 7.03 -8.36
CA MET A 63 2.45 6.71 -9.76
C MET A 63 1.19 6.68 -10.65
N THR A 64 0.07 6.16 -10.14
CA THR A 64 -1.23 6.18 -10.83
C THR A 64 -1.66 7.61 -11.13
N GLU A 65 -1.63 8.51 -10.13
CA GLU A 65 -1.97 9.92 -10.28
C GLU A 65 -1.07 10.62 -11.30
N GLN A 66 0.24 10.40 -11.23
CA GLN A 66 1.18 10.98 -12.20
C GLN A 66 0.89 10.54 -13.65
N ILE A 67 0.58 9.27 -13.87
CA ILE A 67 0.25 8.73 -15.19
C ILE A 67 -1.12 9.24 -15.66
N ALA A 68 -2.10 9.33 -14.76
CA ALA A 68 -3.41 9.90 -15.04
C ALA A 68 -3.30 11.38 -15.46
N ASP A 69 -2.41 12.15 -14.82
CA ASP A 69 -2.07 13.54 -15.17
C ASP A 69 -1.28 13.66 -16.50
N GLY A 70 -1.05 12.55 -17.20
CA GLY A 70 -0.46 12.52 -18.53
C GLY A 70 1.06 12.34 -18.56
N LYS A 71 1.72 12.06 -17.42
CA LYS A 71 3.15 11.73 -17.43
C LYS A 71 3.42 10.38 -18.12
N GLY A 72 4.63 10.23 -18.63
CA GLY A 72 5.06 8.99 -19.27
C GLY A 72 5.12 7.84 -18.26
N VAL A 73 4.67 6.65 -18.66
CA VAL A 73 4.68 5.45 -17.81
C VAL A 73 6.10 5.10 -17.39
N GLU A 74 7.02 4.99 -18.34
CA GLU A 74 8.41 4.59 -18.05
C GLU A 74 9.12 5.56 -17.10
N GLU A 75 9.00 6.87 -17.35
CA GLU A 75 9.57 7.91 -16.47
C GLU A 75 8.97 7.85 -15.05
N THR A 76 7.65 7.69 -14.95
CA THR A 76 6.95 7.63 -13.67
C THR A 76 7.35 6.38 -12.88
N ILE A 77 7.43 5.23 -13.54
CA ILE A 77 7.85 3.98 -12.91
C ILE A 77 9.31 4.08 -12.46
N GLN A 78 10.23 4.63 -13.26
CA GLN A 78 11.62 4.83 -12.85
C GLN A 78 11.75 5.77 -11.64
N ALA A 79 10.87 6.78 -11.54
CA ALA A 79 10.83 7.69 -10.39
C ALA A 79 10.28 7.01 -9.14
N GLY A 80 9.25 6.15 -9.27
CA GLY A 80 8.59 5.51 -8.13
C GLY A 80 9.23 4.20 -7.65
N TYR A 81 9.81 3.41 -8.55
CA TYR A 81 10.45 2.15 -8.23
C TYR A 81 11.91 2.32 -7.82
N GLY A 82 12.38 1.42 -6.94
CA GLY A 82 13.79 1.26 -6.63
C GLY A 82 14.49 0.14 -7.39
N PHE A 83 13.78 -0.54 -8.30
CA PHE A 83 14.33 -1.61 -9.14
C PHE A 83 13.66 -1.60 -10.52
N ASP A 84 14.36 -2.15 -11.50
CA ASP A 84 13.88 -2.19 -12.87
C ASP A 84 12.74 -3.21 -13.05
N LEU A 85 11.75 -2.81 -13.85
CA LEU A 85 10.69 -3.69 -14.31
C LEU A 85 11.05 -4.32 -15.66
N SER A 86 10.55 -5.52 -15.91
CA SER A 86 10.69 -6.14 -17.23
C SER A 86 9.82 -5.41 -18.27
N GLU A 87 10.17 -5.54 -19.55
CA GLU A 87 9.35 -5.01 -20.66
C GLU A 87 7.90 -5.51 -20.60
N LYS A 88 7.69 -6.76 -20.16
CA LYS A 88 6.34 -7.33 -20.02
C LYS A 88 5.53 -6.59 -18.95
N GLU A 89 6.15 -6.25 -17.82
CA GLU A 89 5.50 -5.52 -16.73
C GLU A 89 5.21 -4.07 -17.12
N LEU A 90 6.17 -3.39 -17.76
CA LEU A 90 5.96 -2.04 -18.29
C LEU A 90 4.85 -1.99 -19.35
N ASN A 91 4.80 -2.97 -20.26
CA ASN A 91 3.75 -3.05 -21.27
C ASN A 91 2.36 -3.28 -20.65
N ALA A 92 2.25 -4.06 -19.56
CA ALA A 92 0.99 -4.23 -18.86
C ALA A 92 0.49 -2.92 -18.25
N ILE A 93 1.39 -2.16 -17.61
CA ILE A 93 1.06 -0.83 -17.05
C ILE A 93 0.67 0.13 -18.17
N GLN A 94 1.40 0.13 -19.29
CA GLN A 94 1.10 0.98 -20.44
C GLN A 94 -0.28 0.68 -21.05
N GLN A 95 -0.68 -0.58 -21.11
CA GLN A 95 -2.01 -0.97 -21.60
C GLN A 95 -3.14 -0.37 -20.74
N GLU A 96 -3.03 -0.44 -19.42
CA GLU A 96 -4.02 0.13 -18.51
C GLU A 96 -4.02 1.67 -18.56
N ALA A 97 -2.85 2.29 -18.72
CA ALA A 97 -2.72 3.74 -18.91
C ALA A 97 -3.38 4.21 -20.21
N ASP A 98 -3.18 3.48 -21.31
CA ASP A 98 -3.80 3.79 -22.61
C ASP A 98 -5.31 3.54 -22.62
N ALA A 99 -5.80 2.60 -21.80
CA ALA A 99 -7.22 2.40 -21.58
C ALA A 99 -7.82 3.56 -20.79
N LEU A 100 -7.16 4.00 -19.72
CA LEU A 100 -7.59 5.13 -18.90
C LEU A 100 -7.74 6.42 -19.70
N LYS A 101 -6.77 6.72 -20.57
CA LYS A 101 -6.77 7.93 -21.43
C LYS A 101 -7.95 8.03 -22.41
N LYS A 102 -8.67 6.94 -22.65
CA LYS A 102 -9.82 6.90 -23.56
C LYS A 102 -11.15 7.16 -22.84
N LEU A 103 -11.13 7.25 -21.51
CA LEU A 103 -12.29 7.42 -20.67
C LEU A 103 -12.45 8.89 -20.26
N ASP A 104 -13.69 9.25 -19.92
CA ASP A 104 -14.02 10.55 -19.35
C ASP A 104 -13.76 10.52 -17.85
N GLU A 105 -13.06 11.52 -17.32
CA GLU A 105 -12.62 11.60 -15.92
C GLU A 105 -13.80 11.59 -14.93
N GLU A 106 -14.98 12.04 -15.35
CA GLU A 106 -16.19 12.06 -14.53
C GLU A 106 -17.00 10.75 -14.55
N SER A 107 -16.53 9.72 -15.29
CA SER A 107 -17.26 8.46 -15.44
C SER A 107 -16.89 7.41 -14.38
N ASP A 108 -17.86 6.59 -13.96
CA ASP A 108 -17.62 5.44 -13.08
C ASP A 108 -16.58 4.46 -13.69
N ASP A 109 -16.55 4.35 -15.02
CA ASP A 109 -15.58 3.53 -15.74
C ASP A 109 -14.14 4.03 -15.54
N TYR A 110 -13.95 5.34 -15.36
CA TYR A 110 -12.64 5.94 -15.12
C TYR A 110 -12.09 5.55 -13.76
N GLU A 111 -12.88 5.61 -12.69
CA GLU A 111 -12.47 5.17 -11.35
C GLU A 111 -12.08 3.68 -11.35
N ALA A 112 -12.91 2.83 -11.98
CA ALA A 112 -12.61 1.40 -12.10
C ALA A 112 -11.33 1.15 -12.91
N GLN A 113 -11.06 1.96 -13.93
CA GLN A 113 -9.85 1.87 -14.75
C GLN A 113 -8.61 2.42 -14.04
N GLN A 114 -8.75 3.44 -13.18
CA GLN A 114 -7.67 3.90 -12.30
C GLN A 114 -7.26 2.79 -11.34
N GLN A 115 -8.23 2.05 -10.77
CA GLN A 115 -7.92 0.91 -9.92
C GLN A 115 -7.13 -0.16 -10.67
N LYS A 116 -7.50 -0.49 -11.92
CA LYS A 116 -6.73 -1.45 -12.72
C LYS A 116 -5.32 -0.97 -13.03
N LEU A 117 -5.15 0.33 -13.31
CA LEU A 117 -3.83 0.92 -13.49
C LEU A 117 -3.01 0.80 -12.20
N GLU A 118 -3.58 1.13 -11.04
CA GLU A 118 -2.91 0.97 -9.76
C GLU A 118 -2.55 -0.51 -9.48
N ASP A 119 -3.46 -1.45 -9.74
CA ASP A 119 -3.21 -2.88 -9.60
C ASP A 119 -2.06 -3.35 -10.51
N ALA A 120 -2.04 -2.90 -11.76
CA ALA A 120 -0.97 -3.20 -12.72
C ALA A 120 0.37 -2.60 -12.28
N ILE A 121 0.35 -1.38 -11.72
CA ILE A 121 1.53 -0.76 -11.13
C ILE A 121 1.99 -1.58 -9.93
N GLN A 122 1.12 -2.02 -9.02
CA GLN A 122 1.51 -2.74 -7.80
C GLN A 122 1.87 -4.21 -8.04
N ALA A 123 1.41 -4.84 -9.13
CA ALA A 123 1.62 -6.26 -9.39
C ALA A 123 3.11 -6.72 -9.37
N PRO A 124 4.07 -5.99 -9.98
CA PRO A 124 5.48 -6.37 -9.94
C PRO A 124 6.07 -6.36 -8.52
N ILE A 125 5.70 -5.38 -7.70
CA ILE A 125 6.20 -5.31 -6.31
C ILE A 125 5.59 -6.41 -5.45
N ASN A 126 4.29 -6.66 -5.60
CA ASN A 126 3.61 -7.78 -4.91
C ASN A 126 4.25 -9.12 -5.27
N LYS A 127 4.50 -9.36 -6.57
CA LYS A 127 5.16 -10.58 -7.05
C LYS A 127 6.59 -10.72 -6.54
N LYS A 128 7.40 -9.66 -6.60
CA LYS A 128 8.81 -9.72 -6.20
C LYS A 128 8.99 -9.85 -4.68
N SER A 129 8.04 -9.32 -3.91
CA SER A 129 8.02 -9.44 -2.45
C SER A 129 7.29 -10.67 -1.93
N ASN A 130 6.56 -11.39 -2.80
CA ASN A 130 5.58 -12.42 -2.42
C ASN A 130 4.51 -11.88 -1.45
N THR A 131 4.04 -10.66 -1.65
CA THR A 131 2.96 -10.06 -0.84
C THR A 131 1.61 -10.37 -1.46
N GLY A 132 0.73 -11.03 -0.70
CA GLY A 132 -0.61 -11.39 -1.16
C GLY A 132 -1.69 -10.42 -0.68
N TRP A 133 -2.76 -10.34 -1.48
CA TRP A 133 -3.96 -9.55 -1.24
C TRP A 133 -5.18 -10.35 -1.71
N THR A 134 -6.33 -10.15 -1.08
CA THR A 134 -7.58 -10.87 -1.41
C THR A 134 -8.73 -9.96 -1.84
N THR A 135 -8.65 -8.65 -1.53
CA THR A 135 -9.71 -7.68 -1.82
C THR A 135 -9.12 -6.27 -1.89
N ASN A 136 -9.86 -5.32 -2.49
CA ASN A 136 -9.59 -3.88 -2.37
C ASN A 136 -10.42 -3.23 -1.24
N GLY A 137 -11.21 -4.03 -0.50
CA GLY A 137 -12.03 -3.59 0.63
C GLY A 137 -11.54 -4.11 1.98
N HIS A 138 -12.46 -4.22 2.94
CA HIS A 138 -12.16 -4.70 4.30
C HIS A 138 -12.27 -6.22 4.42
N THR A 139 -11.64 -6.77 5.46
CA THR A 139 -11.71 -8.19 5.83
C THR A 139 -12.15 -8.35 7.28
N GLY A 140 -12.70 -9.52 7.61
CA GLY A 140 -13.45 -9.77 8.83
C GLY A 140 -12.68 -10.43 9.97
N GLU A 141 -11.35 -10.45 9.91
CA GLU A 141 -10.54 -10.93 11.03
C GLU A 141 -10.65 -10.03 12.27
N ASP A 142 -10.46 -10.65 13.44
CA ASP A 142 -10.35 -9.93 14.70
C ASP A 142 -9.13 -9.00 14.67
N VAL A 143 -9.27 -7.83 15.27
CA VAL A 143 -8.21 -6.83 15.38
C VAL A 143 -7.55 -6.89 16.77
N ASN A 144 -6.27 -6.54 16.83
CA ASN A 144 -5.55 -6.45 18.09
C ASN A 144 -5.98 -5.22 18.88
N THR A 145 -6.04 -5.35 20.21
CA THR A 145 -6.14 -4.23 21.15
C THR A 145 -4.95 -4.26 22.08
N TYR A 146 -4.24 -3.14 22.18
CA TYR A 146 -3.10 -2.92 23.05
C TYR A 146 -3.44 -1.82 24.05
N ALA A 147 -3.04 -1.98 25.31
CA ALA A 147 -3.27 -0.99 26.35
C ALA A 147 -2.00 -0.75 27.18
N PHE A 148 -1.82 0.49 27.66
CA PHE A 148 -0.75 0.88 28.56
C PHE A 148 -1.21 1.97 29.54
N GLY A 149 -0.90 1.81 30.83
CA GLY A 149 -1.30 2.74 31.90
C GLY A 149 -2.22 2.09 32.93
N PRO A 150 -2.79 2.86 33.86
CA PRO A 150 -3.73 2.34 34.86
C PRO A 150 -4.97 1.72 34.19
N GLY A 151 -5.30 0.48 34.58
CA GLY A 151 -6.46 -0.24 34.03
C GLY A 151 -6.22 -0.95 32.69
N ALA A 152 -4.98 -0.97 32.21
CA ALA A 152 -4.54 -1.81 31.09
C ALA A 152 -4.42 -3.30 31.46
#